data_AF-A0A2V9PQV1-F1
#
_entry.id   AF-A0A2V9PQV1-F1
#
_cell.length_a   1.000
_cell.length_b   1.000
_cell.length_c   1.000
_cell.angle_alpha   90.00
_cell.angle_beta   90.00
_cell.angle_gamma   90.00
#
_symmetry.space_group_name_H-M   'P 1'
#
loop_
_entity.id
_entity.type
_entity.pdbx_description
1 polymer ?
#
loop_
_entity_poly.entity_id
_entity_poly.type
_entity_poly.pdbx_seq_one_letter_code
_entity_poly.pdbx_strand_id
1 'polypeptide(L)'
;MLVDIDPRTFNLDPEKVAARLRSGGSHRIRALLPVHLYGQCADMDALQRLAEEFDLVIIEDAAQAIGARWRGRQAGSLGITA
;
A
#
# COMPACT_ATOMS: atom_id res chain seq x y z
N MET A 1 -8.82 9.45 0.94
CA MET A 1 -8.98 9.26 2.40
C MET A 1 -7.60 9.04 2.97
N LEU A 2 -7.31 9.59 4.15
CA LEU A 2 -6.00 9.44 4.77
C LEU A 2 -6.03 8.31 5.82
N VAL A 3 -4.95 7.54 5.86
CA VAL A 3 -4.67 6.52 6.86
C VAL A 3 -3.24 6.74 7.32
N ASP A 4 -3.02 6.55 8.62
CA ASP A 4 -1.78 6.91 9.27
C ASP A 4 -0.65 5.89 8.98
N ILE A 5 0.58 6.30 9.28
CA ILE A 5 1.82 5.58 8.97
C ILE A 5 2.26 4.65 10.10
N ASP A 6 3.19 3.74 9.80
CA ASP A 6 4.02 3.07 10.80
C ASP A 6 5.19 4.01 11.15
N PRO A 7 5.35 4.43 12.41
CA PRO A 7 6.37 5.41 12.80
C PRO A 7 7.82 4.92 12.62
N ARG A 8 8.05 3.61 12.42
CA ARG A 8 9.38 3.05 12.20
C ARG A 8 9.81 3.13 10.75
N THR A 9 8.85 3.05 9.83
CA THR A 9 9.11 2.97 8.38
C THR A 9 8.70 4.24 7.64
N PHE A 10 7.84 5.05 8.27
CA PHE A 10 7.14 6.19 7.70
C PHE A 10 6.23 5.87 6.49
N ASN A 11 6.07 4.58 6.18
CA ASN A 11 5.18 4.10 5.14
C ASN A 11 3.79 3.84 5.71
N LEU A 12 2.81 3.69 4.81
CA LEU A 12 1.42 3.37 5.14
C LEU A 12 1.33 2.12 6.02
N ASP A 13 0.65 2.23 7.17
CA ASP A 13 0.49 1.14 8.14
C ASP A 13 -0.61 0.15 7.69
N PRO A 14 -0.28 -1.12 7.37
CA PRO A 14 -1.27 -2.09 6.93
C PRO A 14 -2.33 -2.40 7.99
N GLU A 15 -2.01 -2.37 9.29
CA GLU A 15 -2.98 -2.65 10.35
C GLU A 15 -4.04 -1.55 10.42
N LYS A 16 -3.61 -0.28 10.29
CA LYS A 16 -4.52 0.86 10.25
C LYS A 16 -5.36 0.87 8.98
N VAL A 17 -4.81 0.45 7.84
CA VAL A 17 -5.57 0.24 6.60
C VAL A 17 -6.66 -0.81 6.81
N ALA A 18 -6.31 -1.96 7.39
CA ALA A 18 -7.26 -3.04 7.66
C ALA A 18 -8.39 -2.57 8.58
N ALA A 19 -8.07 -1.90 9.69
CA ALA A 19 -9.05 -1.34 10.61
C ALA A 19 -9.99 -0.36 9.89
N ARG A 20 -9.45 0.47 8.98
CA ARG A 20 -10.25 1.44 8.23
C ARG A 20 -11.16 0.81 7.19
N LEU A 21 -10.71 -0.24 6.49
CA LEU A 21 -11.54 -0.95 5.52
C LEU A 21 -12.71 -1.66 6.21
N ARG A 22 -12.46 -2.28 7.38
CA ARG A 22 -13.47 -3.01 8.16
C ARG A 22 -14.51 -2.10 8.83
N SER A 23 -14.18 -0.85 9.18
CA SER A 23 -15.08 0.07 9.90
C SER A 23 -16.21 0.70 9.07
N GLY A 24 -16.52 0.18 7.88
CA GLY A 24 -17.74 0.54 7.15
C GLY A 24 -17.60 1.62 6.07
N GLY A 25 -16.38 1.86 5.57
CA GLY A 25 -16.13 2.74 4.40
C GLY A 25 -15.75 2.00 3.11
N SER A 26 -15.61 0.67 3.15
CA SER A 26 -15.07 -0.15 2.05
C SER A 26 -15.81 0.04 0.73
N HIS A 27 -17.14 0.12 0.74
CA HIS A 27 -17.97 0.27 -0.47
C HIS A 27 -17.67 1.51 -1.32
N ARG A 28 -16.97 2.52 -0.78
CA ARG A 28 -16.52 3.72 -1.53
C ARG A 28 -15.04 3.72 -1.87
N ILE A 29 -14.26 2.83 -1.26
CA ILE A 29 -12.83 2.70 -1.51
C ILE A 29 -12.66 1.78 -2.73
N ARG A 30 -11.76 2.16 -3.64
CA ARG A 30 -11.48 1.41 -4.87
C ARG A 30 -10.01 1.07 -5.04
N ALA A 31 -9.13 1.80 -4.35
CA ALA A 31 -7.70 1.64 -4.49
C ALA A 31 -6.98 1.94 -3.18
N LEU A 32 -5.81 1.31 -3.01
CA LEU A 32 -4.78 1.71 -2.06
C LEU A 32 -3.67 2.45 -2.82
N LEU A 33 -3.13 3.51 -2.22
CA LEU A 33 -2.04 4.33 -2.77
C LEU A 33 -0.87 4.39 -1.77
N PRO A 34 -0.08 3.31 -1.60
CA PRO A 34 1.14 3.36 -0.81
C PRO A 34 2.18 4.28 -1.44
N VAL A 35 2.78 5.14 -0.62
CA VAL A 35 3.98 5.90 -0.96
C VAL A 35 5.20 5.15 -0.46
N HIS A 36 6.22 5.00 -1.29
CA HIS A 36 7.49 4.36 -0.92
C HIS A 36 8.49 5.42 -0.41
N LEU A 37 8.25 5.87 0.82
CA LEU A 37 8.92 7.05 1.36
C LEU A 37 10.43 6.81 1.49
N TYR A 38 11.22 7.82 1.10
CA TYR A 38 12.69 7.77 1.15
C TYR A 38 13.32 6.60 0.37
N GLY A 39 12.59 6.06 -0.60
CA GLY A 39 13.01 4.91 -1.40
C GLY A 39 12.85 3.56 -0.70
N GLN A 40 12.22 3.54 0.46
CA GLN A 40 11.85 2.30 1.13
C GLN A 40 10.47 1.86 0.67
N CYS A 41 10.36 0.66 0.08
CA CYS A 41 9.07 0.07 -0.26
C CYS A 41 8.18 -0.05 0.99
N ALA A 42 6.88 0.23 0.83
CA ALA A 42 5.87 -0.09 1.83
C ALA A 42 5.77 -1.62 2.00
N ASP A 43 5.09 -2.09 3.05
CA ASP A 43 4.85 -3.54 3.22
C ASP A 43 3.84 -4.03 2.16
N MET A 44 4.37 -4.33 0.98
CA MET A 44 3.56 -4.68 -0.18
C MET A 44 2.89 -6.03 -0.04
N ASP A 45 3.45 -6.98 0.74
CA ASP A 45 2.77 -8.25 0.95
C ASP A 45 1.51 -8.05 1.80
N ALA A 46 1.59 -7.23 2.85
CA ALA A 46 0.44 -6.94 3.69
C ALA A 46 -0.63 -6.15 2.95
N LEU A 47 -0.22 -5.14 2.18
CA LEU A 47 -1.15 -4.32 1.39
C LEU A 47 -1.79 -5.12 0.26
N GLN A 48 -1.07 -6.02 -0.41
CA GLN A 48 -1.63 -6.92 -1.44
C GLN A 48 -2.70 -7.85 -0.85
N ARG A 49 -2.45 -8.46 0.31
CA ARG A 49 -3.47 -9.29 0.99
C ARG A 49 -4.75 -8.52 1.29
N LEU A 50 -4.63 -7.27 1.74
CA LEU A 50 -5.80 -6.41 1.98
C LEU A 50 -6.50 -6.00 0.69
N ALA A 51 -5.73 -5.72 -0.37
CA ALA A 51 -6.31 -5.40 -1.66
C ALA A 51 -7.11 -6.58 -2.24
N GLU A 52 -6.59 -7.81 -2.14
CA GLU A 52 -7.30 -9.03 -2.53
C GLU A 52 -8.55 -9.28 -1.67
N GLU A 53 -8.44 -9.14 -0.35
CA GLU A 53 -9.57 -9.37 0.58
C GLU A 53 -10.75 -8.43 0.31
N PHE A 54 -10.46 -7.17 -0.06
CA PHE A 54 -11.47 -6.12 -0.23
C PHE A 54 -11.75 -5.74 -1.69
N ASP A 55 -11.24 -6.50 -2.66
CA ASP A 55 -11.37 -6.25 -4.11
C ASP A 55 -10.95 -4.82 -4.52
N LEU A 56 -9.72 -4.45 -4.15
CA LEU A 56 -9.12 -3.15 -4.42
C LEU A 56 -7.93 -3.28 -5.37
N VAL A 57 -7.66 -2.22 -6.14
CA VAL A 57 -6.40 -2.11 -6.89
C VAL A 57 -5.31 -1.43 -6.05
N ILE A 58 -4.04 -1.68 -6.35
CA ILE A 58 -2.92 -0.94 -5.75
C ILE A 58 -2.25 -0.09 -6.81
N ILE A 59 -2.16 1.21 -6.54
CA ILE A 59 -1.38 2.17 -7.32
C ILE A 59 -0.18 2.56 -6.47
N GLU A 60 1.04 2.40 -6.96
CA GLU A 60 2.24 2.78 -6.20
C GLU A 60 2.60 4.25 -6.47
N ASP A 61 2.86 5.01 -5.40
CA ASP A 61 3.67 6.23 -5.53
C ASP A 61 5.14 5.86 -5.28
N ALA A 62 5.84 5.65 -6.39
CA ALA A 62 7.25 5.31 -6.44
C ALA A 62 8.14 6.51 -6.81
N ALA A 63 7.68 7.75 -6.66
CA ALA A 63 8.42 8.95 -7.08
C ALA A 63 9.83 9.05 -6.45
N GLN A 64 9.97 8.56 -5.22
CA GLN A 64 11.24 8.54 -4.47
C GLN A 64 11.91 7.16 -4.44
N ALA A 65 11.37 6.17 -5.14
CA ALA A 65 11.75 4.75 -5.00
C ALA A 65 12.40 4.15 -6.24
N ILE A 66 12.99 4.98 -7.09
CA ILE A 66 13.77 4.52 -8.25
C ILE A 66 14.92 3.62 -7.75
N GLY A 67 14.97 2.39 -8.24
CA GLY A 67 15.97 1.39 -7.86
C GLY A 67 15.63 0.56 -6.61
N ALA A 68 14.60 0.94 -5.84
CA ALA A 68 14.12 0.17 -4.71
C ALA A 68 13.51 -1.16 -5.16
N ARG A 69 13.56 -2.17 -4.27
CA ARG A 69 13.02 -3.50 -4.54
C ARG A 69 12.31 -4.07 -3.32
N TRP A 70 11.21 -4.76 -3.57
CA TRP A 70 10.52 -5.60 -2.60
C TRP A 70 10.55 -7.05 -3.10
N ARG A 71 11.15 -7.96 -2.32
CA ARG A 71 11.32 -9.38 -2.70
C ARG A 71 11.85 -9.59 -4.12
N GLY A 72 12.82 -8.78 -4.53
CA GLY A 72 13.47 -8.84 -5.85
C GLY A 72 12.75 -8.09 -6.98
N ARG A 73 11.46 -7.76 -6.82
CA ARG A 73 10.68 -6.96 -7.79
C ARG A 73 10.89 -5.47 -7.55
N GLN A 74 10.89 -4.67 -8.62
CA GLN A 74 11.15 -3.23 -8.55
C GLN A 74 9.92 -2.47 -8.04
N ALA A 75 10.14 -1.40 -7.26
CA ALA A 75 9.10 -0.42 -6.97
C ALA A 75 8.50 0.14 -8.27
N GLY A 76 7.18 0.35 -8.28
CA GLY A 76 6.39 0.69 -9.47
C GLY A 76 6.01 -0.51 -10.34
N SER A 77 6.43 -1.73 -9.96
CA SER A 77 6.03 -2.99 -10.60
C SER A 77 5.40 -3.98 -9.62
N LEU A 78 5.04 -3.55 -8.40
CA LEU A 78 4.54 -4.37 -7.31
C LEU A 78 3.01 -4.36 -7.22
N GLY A 79 2.37 -3.30 -7.71
CA GLY A 79 0.92 -3.15 -7.73
C GLY A 79 0.23 -4.28 -8.51
N ILE A 80 -0.99 -4.60 -8.09
CA ILE A 80 -1.88 -5.52 -8.79
C ILE A 80 -2.99 -4.65 -9.38
N THR A 81 -3.07 -4.63 -10.71
CA THR A 81 -4.19 -4.06 -11.46
C THR A 81 -5.16 -5.19 -11.81
N ALA A 82 -6.46 -4.98 -11.59
CA ALA A 82 -7.49 -5.82 -12.18
C ALA A 82 -7.48 -5.72 -13.71
#